data_AF-A0A4Q9PM01-F1
#
_entry.id   AF-A0A4Q9PM01-F1
#
_cell.length_a   1.000
_cell.length_b   1.000
_cell.length_c   1.000
_cell.angle_alpha   90.00
_cell.angle_beta   90.00
_cell.angle_gamma   90.00
#
_symmetry.space_group_name_H-M   'P 1'
#
loop_
_entity.id
_entity.type
_entity.pdbx_description
1 polymer ?
#
loop_
_entity_poly.entity_id
_entity_poly.type
_entity_poly.pdbx_seq_one_letter_code
_entity_poly.pdbx_strand_id
1 'polypeptide(L)'
;MNDALQAVRTAIGYKSLLYRTKVRAAPSYKSRLRSYDDIHVVDDGVRKYVKIYSNARRAIQHLYDINDTNDCRALEDILQKYCAIKPEDLRANTAVLEVFTPGLCGQHASWLWHIKDNLAGRDDSWMTNFRRVMWLRAHARKCRWDKERILVSFEMECVVRSFKKKETEWRDLARSADLSGHRAYAHRQAAMWRGLKEYAEDIFRCVQMEVQPESYTVRLCRRL
;
A
#
# COMPACT_ATOMS: atom_id res chain seq x y z
N MET A 1 -0.86 25.30 16.11
CA MET A 1 -1.45 24.28 15.20
C MET A 1 -0.63 23.01 15.12
N ASN A 2 0.69 23.09 14.94
CA ASN A 2 1.54 21.90 14.87
C ASN A 2 1.51 21.06 16.16
N ASP A 3 1.44 21.67 17.34
CA ASP A 3 1.37 20.92 18.60
C ASP A 3 0.06 20.12 18.73
N ALA A 4 -1.06 20.73 18.31
CA ALA A 4 -2.35 20.04 18.27
C ALA A 4 -2.33 18.88 17.27
N LEU A 5 -1.74 19.06 16.09
CA LEU A 5 -1.56 17.98 15.11
C LEU A 5 -0.66 16.87 15.66
N GLN A 6 0.44 17.22 16.34
CA GLN A 6 1.32 16.24 16.94
C GLN A 6 0.59 15.42 18.00
N ALA A 7 -0.16 16.09 18.88
CA ALA A 7 -0.97 15.43 19.89
C ALA A 7 -2.03 14.50 19.28
N VAL A 8 -2.69 14.90 18.18
CA VAL A 8 -3.61 14.03 17.43
C VAL A 8 -2.89 12.77 16.94
N ARG A 9 -1.71 12.91 16.32
CA ARG A 9 -0.95 11.76 15.82
C ARG A 9 -0.50 10.84 16.95
N THR A 10 0.02 11.37 18.05
CA THR A 10 0.50 10.57 19.19
C THR A 10 -0.66 9.82 19.81
N ALA A 11 -1.83 10.46 19.93
CA ALA A 11 -3.04 9.81 20.44
C ALA A 11 -3.57 8.72 19.49
N ILE A 12 -3.61 8.93 18.18
CA ILE A 12 -3.98 7.89 17.20
C ILE A 12 -2.98 6.73 17.25
N GLY A 13 -1.70 7.05 17.37
CA GLY A 13 -0.61 6.11 17.58
C GLY A 13 -0.81 5.22 18.80
N TYR A 14 -0.99 5.85 19.96
CA TYR A 14 -1.25 5.18 21.21
C TYR A 14 -2.55 4.34 21.17
N LYS A 15 -3.62 4.87 20.55
CA LYS A 15 -4.85 4.12 20.28
C LYS A 15 -4.57 2.85 19.48
N SER A 16 -3.78 2.93 18.42
CA SER A 16 -3.42 1.75 17.61
C SER A 16 -2.63 0.71 18.41
N LEU A 17 -1.77 1.16 19.33
CA LEU A 17 -1.04 0.29 20.24
C LEU A 17 -2.00 -0.42 21.22
N LEU A 18 -2.94 0.30 21.83
CA LEU A 18 -3.96 -0.28 22.73
C LEU A 18 -4.82 -1.34 22.05
N TYR A 19 -5.23 -1.12 20.79
CA TYR A 19 -5.94 -2.14 20.02
C TYR A 19 -5.13 -3.43 19.89
N ARG A 20 -3.83 -3.32 19.65
CA ARG A 20 -2.94 -4.48 19.51
C ARG A 20 -2.69 -5.17 20.85
N THR A 21 -2.29 -4.43 21.87
CA THR A 21 -1.79 -4.99 23.13
C THR A 21 -2.90 -5.34 24.10
N LYS A 22 -3.98 -4.56 24.16
CA LYS A 22 -5.06 -4.74 25.14
C LYS A 22 -6.33 -5.34 24.55
N VAL A 23 -6.79 -4.90 23.38
CA VAL A 23 -8.07 -5.40 22.82
C VAL A 23 -7.90 -6.79 22.19
N ARG A 24 -6.92 -6.94 21.30
CA ARG A 24 -6.72 -8.21 20.57
C ARG A 24 -6.13 -9.31 21.46
N ALA A 25 -5.33 -8.95 22.46
CA ALA A 25 -4.75 -9.91 23.40
C ALA A 25 -5.70 -10.26 24.58
N ALA A 26 -6.88 -9.62 24.68
CA ALA A 26 -7.78 -9.85 25.81
C ALA A 26 -8.35 -11.28 25.80
N PRO A 27 -8.14 -12.08 26.87
CA PRO A 27 -8.56 -13.48 26.93
C PRO A 27 -10.07 -13.64 27.13
N SER A 28 -10.75 -12.63 27.69
CA SER A 28 -12.17 -12.68 28.03
C SER A 28 -12.92 -11.45 27.55
N TYR A 29 -14.25 -11.60 27.40
CA TYR A 29 -15.13 -10.50 27.00
C TYR A 29 -15.05 -9.31 27.97
N LYS A 30 -15.11 -9.56 29.28
CA LYS A 30 -15.03 -8.52 30.31
C LYS A 30 -13.69 -7.77 30.30
N SER A 31 -12.59 -8.49 30.08
CA SER A 31 -11.27 -7.87 29.91
C SER A 31 -11.22 -7.00 28.66
N ARG A 32 -11.83 -7.47 27.56
CA ARG A 32 -11.91 -6.70 26.30
C ARG A 32 -12.73 -5.43 26.46
N LEU A 33 -13.84 -5.47 27.20
CA LEU A 33 -14.68 -4.31 27.47
C LEU A 33 -13.90 -3.23 28.24
N ARG A 34 -13.15 -3.61 29.28
CA ARG A 34 -12.27 -2.66 30.00
C ARG A 34 -11.19 -2.05 29.11
N SER A 35 -10.65 -2.83 28.17
CA SER A 35 -9.71 -2.30 27.17
C SER A 35 -10.36 -1.27 26.24
N TYR A 36 -11.68 -1.33 26.02
CA TYR A 36 -12.41 -0.31 25.28
C TYR A 36 -12.62 0.97 26.09
N ASP A 37 -12.77 0.90 27.41
CA ASP A 37 -12.82 2.09 28.28
C ASP A 37 -11.52 2.92 28.13
N ASP A 38 -10.36 2.26 28.13
CA ASP A 38 -9.07 2.92 27.87
C ASP A 38 -9.03 3.57 26.47
N ILE A 39 -9.63 2.93 25.47
CA ILE A 39 -9.71 3.47 24.10
C ILE A 39 -10.61 4.71 24.07
N HIS A 40 -11.71 4.71 24.81
CA HIS A 40 -12.60 5.86 24.90
C HIS A 40 -11.90 7.08 25.50
N VAL A 41 -11.09 6.88 26.55
CA VAL A 41 -10.26 7.96 27.12
C VAL A 41 -9.31 8.55 26.07
N VAL A 42 -8.66 7.71 25.27
CA VAL A 42 -7.78 8.20 24.19
C VAL A 42 -8.58 8.90 23.11
N ASP A 43 -9.78 8.42 22.77
CA ASP A 43 -10.65 9.04 21.78
C ASP A 43 -11.15 10.42 22.18
N ASP A 44 -11.45 10.61 23.46
CA ASP A 44 -11.80 11.94 23.98
C ASP A 44 -10.61 12.89 23.92
N GLY A 45 -9.40 12.39 24.16
CA GLY A 45 -8.16 13.11 23.90
C GLY A 45 -8.01 13.53 22.44
N VAL A 46 -8.21 12.60 21.49
CA VAL A 46 -8.17 12.89 20.05
C VAL A 46 -9.18 13.97 19.70
N ARG A 47 -10.44 13.84 20.14
CA ARG A 47 -11.51 14.83 19.89
C ARG A 47 -11.14 16.22 20.41
N LYS A 48 -10.55 16.30 21.60
CA LYS A 48 -10.07 17.56 22.18
C LYS A 48 -9.04 18.24 21.28
N TYR A 49 -8.01 17.51 20.86
CA TYR A 49 -6.95 18.08 20.01
C TYR A 49 -7.44 18.43 18.61
N VAL A 50 -8.35 17.64 18.04
CA VAL A 50 -9.02 17.96 16.77
C VAL A 50 -9.81 19.27 16.89
N LYS A 51 -10.54 19.48 17.99
CA LYS A 51 -11.30 20.72 18.21
C LYS A 51 -10.36 21.93 18.32
N ILE A 52 -9.25 21.81 19.05
CA ILE A 52 -8.22 22.86 19.14
C ILE A 52 -7.65 23.19 17.75
N TYR A 53 -7.33 22.16 16.96
CA TYR A 53 -6.83 22.34 15.60
C TYR A 53 -7.85 23.03 14.68
N SER A 54 -9.09 22.57 14.66
CA SER A 54 -10.17 23.16 13.84
C SER A 54 -10.45 24.60 14.22
N ASN A 55 -10.44 24.92 15.52
CA ASN A 55 -10.59 26.29 16.00
C ASN A 55 -9.45 27.18 15.53
N ALA A 56 -8.20 26.71 15.62
CA ALA A 56 -7.03 27.46 15.15
C ALA A 56 -7.05 27.65 13.62
N ARG A 57 -7.46 26.63 12.86
CA ARG A 57 -7.62 26.73 11.40
C ARG A 57 -8.69 27.76 11.02
N ARG A 58 -9.81 27.78 11.74
CA ARG A 58 -10.87 28.78 11.52
C ARG A 58 -10.39 30.19 11.89
N ALA A 59 -9.62 30.34 12.97
CA ALA A 59 -9.02 31.61 13.34
C ALA A 59 -8.09 32.15 12.24
N ILE A 60 -7.27 31.29 11.63
CA ILE A 60 -6.46 31.67 10.46
C ILE A 60 -7.34 32.18 9.33
N GLN A 61 -8.41 31.47 8.97
CA GLN A 61 -9.31 31.92 7.90
C GLN A 61 -9.94 33.30 8.17
N HIS A 62 -10.11 33.68 9.44
CA HIS A 62 -10.62 35.00 9.82
C HIS A 62 -9.56 36.11 9.89
N LEU A 63 -8.27 35.76 9.95
CA LEU A 63 -7.18 36.74 10.03
C LEU A 63 -6.79 37.33 8.67
N TYR A 64 -7.03 36.59 7.58
CA TYR A 64 -6.71 37.03 6.22
C TYR A 64 -7.92 37.73 5.60
N ASP A 65 -7.68 38.85 4.90
CA ASP A 65 -8.74 39.54 4.17
C ASP A 65 -9.00 38.84 2.82
N ILE A 66 -10.27 38.57 2.54
CA ILE A 66 -10.72 37.93 1.29
C ILE A 66 -10.60 38.90 0.10
N ASN A 67 -10.52 40.21 0.37
CA ASN A 67 -10.47 41.24 -0.67
C ASN A 67 -9.05 41.53 -1.17
N ASP A 68 -8.01 41.19 -0.40
CA ASP A 68 -6.62 41.33 -0.85
C ASP A 68 -6.16 40.06 -1.59
N THR A 69 -5.66 40.24 -2.80
CA THR A 69 -5.19 39.16 -3.67
C THR A 69 -3.92 38.48 -3.11
N ASN A 70 -3.08 39.22 -2.38
CA ASN A 70 -1.86 38.67 -1.78
C ASN A 70 -2.19 37.78 -0.57
N ASP A 71 -3.12 38.23 0.28
CA ASP A 71 -3.60 37.48 1.44
C ASP A 71 -4.36 36.22 1.02
N CYS A 72 -5.13 36.27 -0.07
CA CYS A 72 -5.79 35.09 -0.64
C CYS A 72 -4.80 33.98 -1.02
N ARG A 73 -3.69 34.33 -1.69
CA ARG A 73 -2.65 33.35 -2.07
C ARG A 73 -1.93 32.80 -0.84
N ALA A 74 -1.56 33.66 0.11
CA ALA A 74 -0.92 33.25 1.35
C ALA A 74 -1.82 32.31 2.18
N LEU A 75 -3.12 32.58 2.22
CA LEU A 75 -4.11 31.71 2.87
C LEU A 75 -4.19 30.35 2.16
N GLU A 76 -4.20 30.31 0.83
CA GLU A 76 -4.23 29.07 0.06
C GLU A 76 -3.02 28.18 0.34
N ASP A 77 -1.81 28.76 0.36
CA ASP A 77 -0.57 28.05 0.72
C ASP A 77 -0.64 27.44 2.13
N ILE A 78 -1.19 28.19 3.09
CA ILE A 78 -1.37 27.73 4.48
C ILE A 78 -2.41 26.61 4.55
N LEU A 79 -3.53 26.72 3.82
CA LEU A 79 -4.60 25.73 3.82
C LEU A 79 -4.20 24.45 3.07
N GLN A 80 -3.31 24.55 2.08
CA GLN A 80 -2.71 23.39 1.41
C GLN A 80 -1.80 22.60 2.36
N LYS A 81 -1.11 23.30 3.27
CA LYS A 81 -0.31 22.67 4.34
C LYS A 81 -1.17 22.14 5.50
N TYR A 82 -2.24 22.86 5.84
CA TYR A 82 -3.13 22.57 6.98
C TYR A 82 -4.55 22.25 6.52
N CYS A 83 -4.72 21.03 6.02
CA CYS A 83 -5.99 20.51 5.53
C CYS A 83 -7.03 20.35 6.66
N ALA A 84 -8.32 20.31 6.29
CA ALA A 84 -9.37 19.97 7.24
C ALA A 84 -9.27 18.49 7.64
N ILE A 85 -9.37 18.20 8.94
CA ILE A 85 -9.36 16.82 9.45
C ILE A 85 -10.73 16.19 9.21
N LYS A 86 -10.77 15.10 8.46
CA LYS A 86 -11.99 14.31 8.25
C LYS A 86 -12.05 13.13 9.23
N PRO A 87 -13.23 12.58 9.54
CA PRO A 87 -13.33 11.41 10.43
C PRO A 87 -12.57 10.19 9.89
N GLU A 88 -12.39 10.07 8.58
CA GLU A 88 -11.57 9.01 7.95
C GLU A 88 -10.10 9.13 8.34
N ASP A 89 -9.59 10.35 8.53
CA ASP A 89 -8.20 10.63 8.90
C ASP A 89 -7.87 10.19 10.33
N LEU A 90 -8.88 10.08 11.19
CA LEU A 90 -8.77 9.73 12.60
C LEU A 90 -8.80 8.21 12.84
N ARG A 91 -8.94 7.41 11.80
CA ARG A 91 -9.00 5.94 11.92
C ARG A 91 -7.64 5.41 12.40
N ALA A 92 -7.66 4.73 13.54
CA ALA A 92 -6.49 4.03 14.07
C ALA A 92 -6.19 2.81 13.18
N ASN A 93 -5.21 2.93 12.29
CA ASN A 93 -4.81 1.83 11.43
C ASN A 93 -3.81 0.91 12.17
N THR A 94 -4.31 -0.18 12.75
CA THR A 94 -3.46 -1.21 13.41
C THR A 94 -2.55 -1.93 12.41
N ALA A 95 -2.90 -1.93 11.12
CA ALA A 95 -2.07 -2.51 10.08
C ALA A 95 -0.77 -1.71 9.86
N VAL A 96 -0.74 -0.43 10.29
CA VAL A 96 0.51 0.34 10.38
C VAL A 96 1.47 -0.23 11.44
N LEU A 97 0.99 -1.01 12.41
CA LEU A 97 1.87 -1.70 13.37
C LEU A 97 2.20 -3.14 12.94
N GLU A 98 1.36 -3.80 12.15
CA GLU A 98 1.62 -5.17 11.67
C GLU A 98 2.64 -5.23 10.52
N VAL A 99 3.57 -6.17 10.62
CA VAL A 99 4.67 -6.34 9.63
C VAL A 99 4.13 -6.86 8.29
N PHE A 100 3.03 -7.61 8.32
CA PHE A 100 2.39 -8.18 7.14
C PHE A 100 0.88 -8.20 7.33
N THR A 101 0.17 -7.31 6.64
CA THR A 101 -1.29 -7.34 6.53
C THR A 101 -1.64 -7.39 5.04
N PRO A 102 -2.14 -8.53 4.53
CA PRO A 102 -2.69 -8.64 3.19
C PRO A 102 -3.83 -7.64 2.97
N GLY A 103 -4.05 -7.18 1.73
CA GLY A 103 -5.21 -6.33 1.41
C GLY A 103 -5.07 -4.84 1.75
N LEU A 104 -3.87 -4.36 2.13
CA LEU A 104 -3.58 -2.93 2.28
C LEU A 104 -3.33 -2.20 0.95
N CYS A 105 -3.39 -2.89 -0.18
CA CYS A 105 -3.20 -2.29 -1.50
C CYS A 105 -4.33 -1.26 -1.73
N GLY A 106 -3.99 0.02 -1.76
CA GLY A 106 -4.95 1.13 -1.89
C GLY A 106 -5.26 1.91 -0.62
N GLN A 107 -4.83 1.44 0.57
CA GLN A 107 -4.94 2.24 1.79
C GLN A 107 -3.76 3.22 1.90
N HIS A 108 -3.96 4.44 1.43
CA HIS A 108 -3.01 5.53 1.66
C HIS A 108 -3.11 6.02 3.10
N ALA A 109 -1.96 6.33 3.70
CA ALA A 109 -1.95 6.97 5.02
C ALA A 109 -2.61 8.35 4.91
N SER A 110 -3.34 8.76 5.94
CA SER A 110 -3.89 10.12 6.02
C SER A 110 -2.79 11.17 5.85
N TRP A 111 -3.12 12.30 5.21
CA TRP A 111 -2.25 13.46 5.04
C TRP A 111 -1.63 13.94 6.37
N LEU A 112 -2.32 13.69 7.50
CA LEU A 112 -1.83 13.96 8.85
C LEU A 112 -0.41 13.43 9.07
N TRP A 113 -0.07 12.27 8.52
CA TRP A 113 1.22 11.61 8.70
C TRP A 113 2.37 12.19 7.85
N HIS A 114 2.04 13.02 6.85
CA HIS A 114 3.00 13.53 5.86
C HIS A 114 3.51 14.95 6.15
N ILE A 115 2.91 15.67 7.09
CA ILE A 115 3.37 17.01 7.48
C ILE A 115 4.68 16.94 8.25
N LYS A 116 5.64 17.79 7.87
CA LYS A 116 6.89 17.99 8.59
C LYS A 116 6.61 18.64 9.95
N ASP A 117 7.10 18.03 11.02
CA ASP A 117 7.07 18.68 12.34
C ASP A 117 8.01 19.89 12.34
N ASN A 118 7.66 20.90 13.14
CA ASN A 118 8.60 21.98 13.47
C ASN A 118 9.77 21.40 14.30
N LEU A 119 10.92 22.08 14.24
CA LEU A 119 12.17 21.69 14.96
C LEU A 119 11.98 21.41 16.47
N ALA A 120 10.94 21.96 17.10
CA ALA A 120 10.59 21.74 18.51
C ALA A 120 9.92 20.37 18.80
N GLY A 121 9.36 19.69 17.80
CA GLY A 121 8.70 18.38 17.94
C GLY A 121 9.64 17.18 17.75
N ARG A 122 10.94 17.42 17.70
CA ARG A 122 11.98 16.42 17.36
C ARG A 122 12.16 15.32 18.41
N ASP A 123 11.57 15.49 19.60
CA ASP A 123 11.90 14.69 20.78
C ASP A 123 10.93 13.54 21.09
N ASP A 124 9.87 13.34 20.30
CA ASP A 124 9.04 12.14 20.46
C ASP A 124 9.72 10.94 19.76
N SER A 125 10.53 10.20 20.52
CA SER A 125 11.16 8.94 20.10
C SER A 125 10.16 7.98 19.43
N TRP A 126 8.90 7.99 19.90
CA TRP A 126 7.85 7.16 19.32
C TRP A 126 7.50 7.58 17.88
N MET A 127 7.31 8.87 17.62
CA MET A 127 7.04 9.40 16.27
C MET A 127 8.17 9.13 15.29
N THR A 128 9.41 9.25 15.75
CA THR A 128 10.60 8.98 14.93
C THR A 128 10.63 7.51 14.51
N ASN A 129 10.39 6.59 15.45
CA ASN A 129 10.31 5.17 15.17
C ASN A 129 9.13 4.84 14.23
N PHE A 130 7.96 5.44 14.47
CA PHE A 130 6.79 5.27 13.61
C PHE A 130 7.07 5.69 12.16
N ARG A 131 7.64 6.88 11.97
CA ARG A 131 8.03 7.40 10.64
C ARG A 131 9.05 6.50 9.96
N ARG A 132 10.06 6.03 10.69
CA ARG A 132 11.07 5.10 10.16
C ARG A 132 10.45 3.80 9.69
N VAL A 133 9.55 3.21 10.48
CA VAL A 133 8.83 1.97 10.12
C VAL A 133 7.93 2.19 8.90
N MET A 134 7.20 3.29 8.85
CA MET A 134 6.37 3.66 7.70
C MET A 134 7.20 3.82 6.43
N TRP A 135 8.33 4.52 6.52
CA TRP A 135 9.26 4.67 5.41
C TRP A 135 9.84 3.33 4.95
N LEU A 136 10.34 2.50 5.87
CA LEU A 136 10.89 1.17 5.55
C LEU A 136 9.86 0.29 4.82
N ARG A 137 8.58 0.37 5.19
CA ARG A 137 7.50 -0.37 4.53
C ARG A 137 7.20 0.18 3.15
N ALA A 138 7.10 1.49 2.99
CA ALA A 138 6.91 2.12 1.68
C ALA A 138 8.07 1.75 0.74
N HIS A 139 9.31 1.84 1.23
CA HIS A 139 10.50 1.43 0.51
C HIS A 139 10.47 -0.06 0.14
N ALA A 140 10.12 -0.95 1.09
CA ALA A 140 10.02 -2.39 0.83
C ALA A 140 8.94 -2.72 -0.22
N ARG A 141 7.78 -2.04 -0.20
CA ARG A 141 6.74 -2.19 -1.23
C ARG A 141 7.24 -1.72 -2.59
N LYS A 142 7.90 -0.57 -2.64
CA LYS A 142 8.51 -0.05 -3.87
C LYS A 142 9.55 -1.03 -4.43
N CYS A 143 10.46 -1.53 -3.59
CA CYS A 143 11.44 -2.53 -4.01
C CYS A 143 10.80 -3.85 -4.45
N ARG A 144 9.68 -4.27 -3.84
CA ARG A 144 8.93 -5.44 -4.30
C ARG A 144 8.33 -5.20 -5.67
N TRP A 145 7.65 -4.07 -5.87
CA TRP A 145 7.08 -3.71 -7.18
C TRP A 145 8.15 -3.58 -8.26
N ASP A 146 9.31 -3.00 -7.95
CA ASP A 146 10.44 -2.96 -8.89
C ASP A 146 10.88 -4.36 -9.32
N LYS A 147 10.93 -5.31 -8.37
CA LYS A 147 11.27 -6.73 -8.65
C LYS A 147 10.15 -7.42 -9.44
N GLU A 148 8.90 -7.24 -9.01
CA GLU A 148 7.73 -7.86 -9.63
C GLU A 148 7.58 -7.41 -11.08
N ARG A 149 7.85 -6.14 -11.38
CA ARG A 149 7.89 -5.63 -12.75
C ARG A 149 8.89 -6.38 -13.64
N ILE A 150 10.01 -6.83 -13.10
CA ILE A 150 11.02 -7.62 -13.83
C ILE A 150 10.63 -9.10 -13.86
N LEU A 151 10.08 -9.64 -12.76
CA LEU A 151 9.71 -11.05 -12.65
C LEU A 151 8.52 -11.40 -13.55
N VAL A 152 7.52 -10.54 -13.63
CA VAL A 152 6.29 -10.79 -14.41
C VAL A 152 6.60 -11.01 -15.89
N SER A 153 7.54 -10.26 -16.48
CA SER A 153 7.93 -10.49 -17.88
C SER A 153 8.60 -11.85 -18.07
N PHE A 154 9.47 -12.26 -17.14
CA PHE A 154 10.09 -13.57 -17.15
C PHE A 154 9.05 -14.70 -16.92
N GLU A 155 8.10 -14.50 -16.01
CA GLU A 155 7.02 -15.44 -15.75
C GLU A 155 6.11 -15.64 -16.98
N MET A 156 5.78 -14.55 -17.70
CA MET A 156 5.06 -14.62 -18.98
C MET A 156 5.80 -15.49 -20.00
N GLU A 157 7.12 -15.28 -20.16
CA GLU A 157 7.93 -16.13 -21.04
C GLU A 157 7.96 -17.58 -20.57
N CYS A 158 8.09 -17.82 -19.27
CA CYS A 158 8.06 -19.16 -18.69
C CYS A 158 6.74 -19.88 -18.97
N VAL A 159 5.60 -19.19 -18.89
CA VAL A 159 4.28 -19.75 -19.22
C VAL A 159 4.23 -20.22 -20.68
N VAL A 160 4.64 -19.37 -21.62
CA VAL A 160 4.67 -19.72 -23.06
C VAL A 160 5.59 -20.92 -23.32
N ARG A 161 6.79 -20.93 -22.71
CA ARG A 161 7.74 -22.04 -22.82
C ARG A 161 7.17 -23.34 -22.23
N SER A 162 6.45 -23.25 -21.12
CA SER A 162 5.78 -24.39 -20.48
C SER A 162 4.71 -24.98 -21.39
N PHE A 163 3.84 -24.16 -22.00
CA PHE A 163 2.82 -24.64 -22.94
C PHE A 163 3.43 -25.26 -24.19
N LYS A 164 4.48 -24.65 -24.75
CA LYS A 164 5.23 -25.23 -25.87
C LYS A 164 5.83 -26.59 -25.50
N LYS A 165 6.41 -26.72 -24.31
CA LYS A 165 6.96 -27.99 -23.82
C LYS A 165 5.86 -29.05 -23.71
N LYS A 166 4.70 -28.70 -23.16
CA LYS A 166 3.55 -29.61 -23.07
C LYS A 166 3.04 -30.02 -24.44
N GLU A 167 2.92 -29.09 -25.38
CA GLU A 167 2.59 -29.42 -26.76
C GLU A 167 3.57 -30.45 -27.34
N THR A 168 4.88 -30.24 -27.20
CA THR A 168 5.89 -31.17 -27.73
C THR A 168 5.80 -32.54 -27.08
N GLU A 169 5.65 -32.60 -25.75
CA GLU A 169 5.47 -33.86 -25.00
C GLU A 169 4.27 -34.65 -25.56
N TRP A 170 3.12 -33.99 -25.78
CA TRP A 170 1.94 -34.64 -26.34
C TRP A 170 2.09 -35.04 -27.82
N ARG A 171 2.83 -34.26 -28.63
CA ARG A 171 3.14 -34.65 -30.01
C ARG A 171 4.04 -35.88 -30.05
N ASP A 172 5.02 -35.98 -29.16
CA ASP A 172 5.91 -37.13 -29.10
C ASP A 172 5.18 -38.38 -28.60
N LEU A 173 4.27 -38.23 -27.62
CA LEU A 173 3.36 -39.31 -27.23
C LEU A 173 2.44 -39.77 -28.37
N ALA A 174 1.97 -38.85 -29.22
CA ALA A 174 1.16 -39.22 -30.39
C ALA A 174 1.96 -40.06 -31.40
N ARG A 175 3.27 -39.78 -31.54
CA ARG A 175 4.18 -40.53 -32.43
C ARG A 175 4.49 -41.93 -31.91
N SER A 176 4.62 -42.09 -30.59
CA SER A 176 4.91 -43.39 -29.95
C SER A 176 3.66 -44.21 -29.61
N ALA A 177 2.45 -43.71 -29.87
CA ALA A 177 1.22 -44.42 -29.57
C ALA A 177 0.92 -45.52 -30.61
N ASP A 178 0.79 -46.76 -30.11
CA ASP A 178 0.42 -47.94 -30.89
C ASP A 178 -1.06 -47.94 -31.29
N LEU A 179 -1.94 -47.45 -30.41
CA LEU A 179 -3.39 -47.43 -30.62
C LEU A 179 -3.83 -46.14 -31.32
N SER A 180 -4.65 -46.29 -32.36
CA SER A 180 -5.29 -45.19 -33.11
C SER A 180 -5.99 -44.18 -32.19
N GLY A 181 -6.75 -44.65 -31.20
CA GLY A 181 -7.47 -43.79 -30.26
C GLY A 181 -6.54 -42.95 -29.37
N HIS A 182 -5.45 -43.54 -28.87
CA HIS A 182 -4.45 -42.84 -28.07
C HIS A 182 -3.74 -41.77 -28.90
N ARG A 183 -3.41 -42.08 -30.16
CA ARG A 183 -2.83 -41.12 -31.10
C ARG A 183 -3.76 -39.94 -31.35
N ALA A 184 -5.04 -40.20 -31.63
CA ALA A 184 -6.04 -39.14 -31.84
C ALA A 184 -6.21 -38.26 -30.60
N TYR A 185 -6.26 -38.84 -29.40
CA TYR A 185 -6.35 -38.09 -28.14
C TYR A 185 -5.10 -37.25 -27.88
N ALA A 186 -3.90 -37.82 -28.06
CA ALA A 186 -2.64 -37.11 -27.88
C ALA A 186 -2.51 -35.92 -28.86
N HIS A 187 -2.94 -36.06 -30.12
CA HIS A 187 -3.03 -34.94 -31.06
C HIS A 187 -4.00 -33.85 -30.60
N ARG A 188 -5.17 -34.22 -30.06
CA ARG A 188 -6.12 -33.27 -29.50
C ARG A 188 -5.51 -32.49 -28.33
N GLN A 189 -4.80 -33.16 -27.43
CA GLN A 189 -4.10 -32.50 -26.32
C GLN A 189 -2.99 -31.57 -26.81
N ALA A 190 -2.18 -32.01 -27.78
CA ALA A 190 -1.16 -31.16 -28.38
C ALA A 190 -1.77 -29.89 -29.02
N ALA A 191 -2.90 -30.02 -29.72
CA ALA A 191 -3.62 -28.89 -30.31
C ALA A 191 -4.17 -27.93 -29.23
N MET A 192 -4.70 -28.45 -28.11
CA MET A 192 -5.14 -27.62 -26.98
C MET A 192 -3.98 -26.80 -26.39
N TRP A 193 -2.84 -27.44 -26.10
CA TRP A 193 -1.66 -26.75 -25.56
C TRP A 193 -1.10 -25.72 -26.53
N ARG A 194 -1.15 -25.99 -27.85
CA ARG A 194 -0.81 -25.02 -28.88
C ARG A 194 -1.73 -23.79 -28.82
N GLY A 195 -3.05 -24.01 -28.74
CA GLY A 195 -4.02 -22.92 -28.64
C GLY A 195 -3.80 -22.05 -27.39
N LEU A 196 -3.52 -22.68 -26.24
CA LEU A 196 -3.17 -21.95 -25.01
C LEU A 196 -1.87 -21.14 -25.15
N LYS A 197 -0.87 -21.69 -25.84
CA LYS A 197 0.40 -21.00 -26.15
C LYS A 197 0.15 -19.76 -27.01
N GLU A 198 -0.56 -19.93 -28.13
CA GLU A 198 -0.86 -18.85 -29.08
C GLU A 198 -1.66 -17.74 -28.39
N TYR A 199 -2.70 -18.10 -27.64
CA TYR A 199 -3.51 -17.16 -26.86
C TYR A 199 -2.68 -16.39 -25.82
N ALA A 200 -1.79 -17.07 -25.08
CA ALA A 200 -0.93 -16.43 -24.11
C ALA A 200 0.09 -15.49 -24.77
N GLU A 201 0.69 -15.89 -25.90
CA GLU A 201 1.60 -15.04 -26.67
C GLU A 201 0.94 -13.76 -27.15
N ASP A 202 -0.30 -13.83 -27.62
CA ASP A 202 -1.04 -12.66 -28.10
C ASP A 202 -1.36 -11.70 -26.95
N ILE A 203 -1.87 -12.20 -25.82
CA ILE A 203 -2.13 -11.36 -24.63
C ILE A 203 -0.85 -10.73 -24.11
N PHE A 204 0.21 -11.52 -23.94
CA PHE A 204 1.46 -11.01 -23.36
C PHE A 204 2.14 -10.01 -24.27
N ARG A 205 2.02 -10.15 -25.60
CA ARG A 205 2.54 -9.16 -26.55
C ARG A 205 1.85 -7.81 -26.39
N CYS A 206 0.52 -7.79 -26.26
CA CYS A 206 -0.23 -6.55 -26.02
C CYS A 206 0.22 -5.86 -24.72
N VAL A 207 0.35 -6.61 -23.63
CA VAL A 207 0.77 -6.08 -22.32
C VAL A 207 2.23 -5.58 -22.34
N GLN A 208 3.14 -6.31 -22.99
CA GLN A 208 4.54 -5.89 -23.09
C GLN A 208 4.73 -4.62 -23.95
N MET A 209 3.85 -4.38 -24.93
CA MET A 209 3.84 -3.15 -25.72
C MET A 209 3.37 -1.94 -24.91
N GLU A 210 2.39 -2.10 -24.01
CA GLU A 210 1.92 -1.04 -23.11
C GLU A 210 2.92 -0.71 -21.98
N VAL A 211 3.73 -1.68 -21.56
CA VAL A 211 4.64 -1.56 -20.41
C VAL A 211 6.02 -1.01 -20.80
N GLN A 212 6.32 -0.77 -22.10
CA GLN A 212 7.58 -0.17 -22.55
C GLN A 212 7.83 1.19 -21.86
N PRO A 213 8.78 1.28 -20.91
CA PRO A 213 9.15 2.54 -20.29
C PRO A 213 10.23 3.19 -21.15
N GLU A 214 10.16 4.52 -21.29
CA GLU A 214 11.32 5.34 -21.63
C GLU A 214 12.55 4.86 -20.84
N SER A 215 13.49 4.26 -21.58
CA SER A 215 14.88 3.95 -21.23
C SER A 215 15.32 4.12 -19.76
N TYR A 216 15.11 3.09 -18.94
CA TYR A 216 15.96 2.87 -17.76
C TYR A 216 16.86 1.65 -17.98
N THR A 217 18.08 1.90 -18.44
CA THR A 217 19.14 0.90 -18.55
C THR A 217 19.57 0.44 -17.16
N VAL A 218 18.99 -0.66 -16.68
CA VAL A 218 19.57 -1.42 -15.56
C VAL A 218 20.58 -2.40 -16.15
N ARG A 219 21.87 -2.07 -16.04
CA ARG A 219 22.96 -3.02 -16.26
C ARG A 219 22.86 -4.11 -15.20
N LEU A 220 22.23 -5.23 -15.54
CA LEU A 220 22.35 -6.46 -14.78
C LEU A 220 23.76 -7.04 -15.00
N CYS A 221 24.62 -6.91 -14.00
CA CYS A 221 25.84 -7.71 -13.92
C CYS A 221 25.46 -9.19 -13.93
N ARG A 222 25.70 -9.87 -15.05
CA ARG A 222 25.86 -11.33 -15.09
C ARG A 222 27.12 -11.66 -14.28
N ARG A 223 26.95 -12.27 -13.12
CA ARG A 223 27.96 -13.17 -12.55
C ARG A 223 27.47 -14.60 -12.73
N LEU A 224 28.09 -15.29 -13.69
CA LEU A 224 28.45 -16.68 -13.52
C LEU A 224 29.75 -16.71 -12.70
#